data_AF-A0A094ICT4-F1
#
_entry.id   AF-A0A094ICT4-F1
#
_cell.length_a   1.000
_cell.length_b   1.000
_cell.length_c   1.000
_cell.angle_alpha   90.00
_cell.angle_beta   90.00
_cell.angle_gamma   90.00
#
_symmetry.space_group_name_H-M   'P 1'
#
loop_
_entity.id
_entity.type
_entity.pdbx_description
1 polymer ?
#
loop_
_entity_poly.entity_id
_entity_poly.type
_entity_poly.pdbx_seq_one_letter_code
_entity_poly.pdbx_strand_id
1 'polypeptide(L)'
;MAGAGKRGLLGAVSWILLAGALVMMWLVVLAGVTRHTPLNKIYFLRADTSGIGDARPISQWTFWYVCGSNNDNCGSPVPALPIGYAWRGNSAGAPSALVGSHGHDTTSKYYYYMWRFGWVFWFIAFVFANFALLSGLLSCIRVIAGATGLLALAATFWLTLAACLMR
;
A
#
# COMPACT_ATOMS: atom_id res chain seq x y z
N MET A 1 -2.22 6.13 -43.12
CA MET A 1 -3.35 6.17 -42.16
C MET A 1 -3.43 4.95 -41.22
N ALA A 2 -2.76 3.82 -41.50
CA ALA A 2 -2.77 2.62 -40.65
C ALA A 2 -2.11 2.75 -39.25
N GLY A 3 -1.33 3.82 -39.00
CA GLY A 3 -0.65 4.04 -37.71
C GLY A 3 -1.51 4.67 -36.62
N ALA A 4 -2.61 5.35 -36.98
CA ALA A 4 -3.46 6.05 -36.01
C ALA A 4 -4.30 5.08 -35.17
N GLY A 5 -4.86 4.04 -35.79
CA GLY A 5 -5.65 3.02 -35.09
C GLY A 5 -4.83 2.21 -34.08
N LYS A 6 -3.58 1.86 -34.42
CA LYS A 6 -2.65 1.15 -33.51
C LYS A 6 -2.30 2.00 -32.28
N ARG A 7 -2.10 3.32 -32.46
CA ARG A 7 -1.80 4.26 -31.37
C ARG A 7 -2.99 4.48 -30.45
N GLY A 8 -4.20 4.60 -31.00
CA GLY A 8 -5.44 4.72 -30.22
C GLY A 8 -5.71 3.47 -29.37
N LEU A 9 -5.54 2.28 -29.96
CA LEU A 9 -5.70 1.01 -29.25
C LEU A 9 -4.71 0.86 -28.08
N LEU A 10 -3.43 1.16 -28.31
CA LEU A 10 -2.41 1.13 -27.27
C LEU A 10 -2.71 2.12 -26.13
N GLY A 11 -3.21 3.31 -26.47
CA GLY A 11 -3.65 4.31 -25.47
C GLY A 11 -4.81 3.80 -24.61
N ALA A 12 -5.85 3.23 -25.24
CA ALA A 12 -7.00 2.68 -24.52
C ALA A 12 -6.61 1.50 -23.61
N VAL A 13 -5.78 0.57 -24.11
CA VAL A 13 -5.28 -0.56 -23.30
C VAL A 13 -4.46 -0.04 -22.12
N SER A 14 -3.58 0.93 -22.35
CA SER A 14 -2.75 1.52 -21.27
C SER A 14 -3.62 2.19 -20.20
N TRP A 15 -4.68 2.88 -20.61
CA TRP A 15 -5.62 3.51 -19.69
C TRP A 15 -6.42 2.48 -18.88
N ILE A 16 -6.88 1.38 -19.50
CA ILE A 16 -7.57 0.28 -18.81
C ILE A 16 -6.64 -0.37 -17.77
N LEU A 17 -5.37 -0.62 -18.13
CA LEU A 17 -4.39 -1.19 -17.20
C LEU A 17 -4.10 -0.24 -16.03
N LEU A 18 -3.99 1.06 -16.29
CA LEU A 18 -3.82 2.08 -15.25
C LEU A 18 -5.05 2.12 -14.31
N ALA A 19 -6.26 2.07 -14.89
CA ALA A 19 -7.50 2.02 -14.12
C ALA A 19 -7.57 0.76 -13.24
N GLY A 20 -7.22 -0.40 -13.80
CA GLY A 20 -7.15 -1.66 -13.06
C GLY A 20 -6.15 -1.61 -11.91
N ALA A 21 -4.95 -1.09 -12.15
CA ALA A 21 -3.94 -0.88 -11.11
C ALA A 21 -4.45 0.07 -10.01
N LEU A 22 -5.13 1.16 -10.38
CA LEU A 22 -5.68 2.12 -9.43
C LEU A 22 -6.79 1.53 -8.57
N VAL A 23 -7.65 0.68 -9.14
CA VAL A 23 -8.66 -0.07 -8.36
C VAL A 23 -7.97 -0.92 -7.30
N MET A 24 -6.91 -1.65 -7.66
CA MET A 24 -6.15 -2.45 -6.69
C MET A 24 -5.50 -1.58 -5.60
N MET A 25 -4.96 -0.41 -5.97
CA MET A 25 -4.44 0.55 -4.98
C MET A 25 -5.53 1.04 -4.03
N TRP A 26 -6.71 1.40 -4.53
CA TRP A 26 -7.84 1.81 -3.70
C TRP A 26 -8.27 0.71 -2.73
N LEU A 27 -8.33 -0.53 -3.19
CA LEU A 27 -8.64 -1.68 -2.33
C LEU A 27 -7.61 -1.84 -1.20
N VAL A 28 -6.34 -1.55 -1.46
CA VAL A 28 -5.28 -1.53 -0.43
C VAL A 28 -5.49 -0.39 0.57
N VAL A 29 -5.81 0.84 0.12
CA VAL A 29 -6.09 1.97 1.04
C VAL A 29 -7.29 1.67 1.93
N LEU A 30 -8.33 1.04 1.38
CA LEU A 30 -9.57 0.73 2.10
C LEU A 30 -9.49 -0.60 2.90
N ALA A 31 -8.38 -1.32 2.81
CA ALA A 31 -8.18 -2.55 3.55
C ALA A 31 -8.23 -2.29 5.07
N GLY A 32 -9.00 -3.12 5.78
CA GLY A 32 -9.19 -2.97 7.24
C GLY A 32 -10.40 -2.13 7.65
N VAL A 33 -11.04 -1.40 6.73
CA VAL A 33 -12.15 -0.49 7.06
C VAL A 33 -13.45 -1.25 7.38
N THR A 34 -13.70 -2.38 6.71
CA THR A 34 -14.90 -3.20 6.90
C THR A 34 -14.55 -4.67 7.03
N ARG A 35 -15.45 -5.44 7.65
CA ARG A 35 -15.34 -6.90 7.81
C ARG A 35 -15.90 -7.66 6.60
N HIS A 36 -16.50 -6.96 5.64
CA HIS A 36 -17.04 -7.56 4.43
C HIS A 36 -16.00 -7.73 3.32
N THR A 37 -16.22 -8.74 2.48
CA THR A 37 -15.42 -9.00 1.28
C THR A 37 -15.67 -7.90 0.23
N PRO A 38 -14.64 -7.42 -0.49
CA PRO A 38 -13.26 -7.95 -0.56
C PRO A 38 -12.27 -7.39 0.48
N LEU A 39 -12.61 -6.32 1.20
CA LEU A 39 -11.66 -5.57 2.03
C LEU A 39 -11.15 -6.33 3.26
N ASN A 40 -11.82 -7.42 3.66
CA ASN A 40 -11.39 -8.34 4.72
C ASN A 40 -10.35 -9.38 4.30
N LYS A 41 -10.03 -9.47 3.00
CA LYS A 41 -9.03 -10.39 2.45
C LYS A 41 -7.77 -9.69 1.94
N ILE A 42 -7.70 -8.36 2.07
CA ILE A 42 -6.60 -7.56 1.55
C ILE A 42 -5.77 -7.06 2.73
N TYR A 43 -4.48 -7.36 2.71
CA TYR A 43 -3.52 -7.01 3.74
C TYR A 43 -2.12 -7.04 3.14
N PHE A 44 -1.20 -6.25 3.69
CA PHE A 44 0.21 -6.27 3.31
C PHE A 44 0.92 -7.51 3.86
N LEU A 45 0.65 -7.81 5.12
CA LEU A 45 1.25 -8.90 5.85
C LEU A 45 0.18 -9.57 6.70
N ARG A 46 0.24 -10.89 6.80
CA ARG A 46 -0.50 -11.68 7.76
C ARG A 46 0.45 -12.66 8.41
N ALA A 47 0.48 -12.67 9.74
CA ALA A 47 1.30 -13.59 10.50
C ALA A 47 0.49 -14.20 11.65
N ASP A 48 0.86 -15.41 12.03
CA ASP A 48 0.47 -15.97 13.33
C ASP A 48 1.33 -15.31 14.41
N THR A 49 0.67 -14.65 15.35
CA THR A 49 1.29 -13.92 16.45
C THR A 49 0.86 -14.47 17.80
N SER A 50 0.26 -15.66 17.85
CA SER A 50 -0.19 -16.32 19.08
C SER A 50 0.93 -16.58 20.10
N GLY A 51 2.17 -16.74 19.64
CA GLY A 51 3.36 -16.92 20.48
C GLY A 51 3.99 -15.61 21.00
N ILE A 52 3.43 -14.45 20.65
CA ILE A 52 3.94 -13.14 21.09
C ILE A 52 3.07 -12.63 22.24
N GLY A 53 3.70 -12.24 23.35
CA GLY A 53 3.02 -11.62 24.49
C GLY A 53 2.20 -10.39 24.08
N ASP A 54 0.97 -10.29 24.61
CA ASP A 54 0.04 -9.18 24.37
C ASP A 54 -0.26 -8.88 22.88
N ALA A 55 -0.05 -9.87 22.00
CA ALA A 55 -0.43 -9.83 20.60
C ALA A 55 -1.75 -10.57 20.37
N ARG A 56 -2.32 -10.38 19.18
CA ARG A 56 -3.49 -11.16 18.72
C ARG A 56 -3.04 -12.54 18.28
N PRO A 57 -3.91 -13.55 18.23
CA PRO A 57 -3.55 -14.86 17.67
C PRO A 57 -3.11 -14.75 16.20
N ILE A 58 -3.80 -13.91 15.43
CA ILE A 58 -3.44 -13.60 14.05
C ILE A 58 -3.42 -12.09 13.92
N SER A 59 -2.35 -11.55 13.33
CA SER A 59 -2.21 -10.13 13.04
C SER A 59 -2.16 -9.92 11.52
N GLN A 60 -2.97 -8.98 11.04
CA GLN A 60 -3.08 -8.55 9.65
C GLN A 60 -2.74 -7.06 9.58
N TRP A 61 -1.68 -6.71 8.87
CA TRP A 61 -1.28 -5.33 8.65
C TRP A 61 -1.97 -4.81 7.39
N THR A 62 -2.84 -3.81 7.56
CA THR A 62 -3.48 -3.09 6.46
C THR A 62 -2.90 -1.68 6.37
N PHE A 63 -3.42 -0.87 5.44
CA PHE A 63 -2.87 0.46 5.17
C PHE A 63 -2.98 1.44 6.34
N TRP A 64 -3.99 1.27 7.19
CA TRP A 64 -4.24 2.12 8.35
C TRP A 64 -4.29 1.37 9.68
N TYR A 65 -4.48 0.05 9.66
CA TYR A 65 -4.83 -0.73 10.83
C TYR A 65 -3.92 -1.96 10.98
N VAL A 66 -3.76 -2.40 12.22
CA VAL A 66 -3.51 -3.82 12.48
C VAL A 66 -4.81 -4.44 12.94
N CYS A 67 -5.22 -5.49 12.25
CA CYS A 67 -6.45 -6.23 12.48
C CYS A 67 -6.17 -7.69 12.84
N GLY A 68 -7.14 -8.32 13.51
CA GLY A 68 -7.21 -9.77 13.62
C GLY A 68 -7.74 -10.40 12.33
N SER A 69 -7.98 -11.71 12.35
CA SER A 69 -8.57 -12.42 11.21
C SER A 69 -9.86 -11.74 10.72
N ASN A 70 -10.06 -11.65 9.40
CA ASN A 70 -11.25 -11.05 8.77
C ASN A 70 -11.55 -9.60 9.18
N ASN A 71 -10.51 -8.82 9.49
CA ASN A 71 -10.64 -7.46 10.02
C ASN A 71 -11.38 -7.38 11.38
N ASP A 72 -11.30 -8.43 12.19
CA ASP A 72 -11.83 -8.40 13.56
C ASP A 72 -10.86 -7.71 14.54
N ASN A 73 -11.39 -7.13 15.62
CA ASN A 73 -10.61 -6.52 16.70
C ASN A 73 -9.55 -5.50 16.26
N CYS A 74 -9.76 -4.76 15.16
CA CYS A 74 -8.80 -3.78 14.64
C CYS A 74 -8.40 -2.72 15.68
N GLY A 75 -7.13 -2.31 15.63
CA GLY A 75 -6.64 -1.18 16.42
C GLY A 75 -7.15 0.16 15.87
N SER A 76 -6.71 1.27 16.47
CA SER A 76 -6.98 2.61 15.95
C SER A 76 -6.32 2.82 14.58
N PRO A 77 -6.93 3.66 13.71
CA PRO A 77 -6.29 4.05 12.45
C PRO A 77 -5.06 4.91 12.75
N VAL A 78 -3.90 4.50 12.25
CA VAL A 78 -2.65 5.25 12.42
C VAL A 78 -1.94 5.35 11.07
N PRO A 79 -1.54 6.56 10.64
CA PRO A 79 -0.74 6.72 9.43
C PRO A 79 0.67 6.14 9.64
N ALA A 80 1.20 5.47 8.61
CA ALA A 80 2.55 4.92 8.62
C ALA A 80 2.80 4.00 9.84
N LEU A 81 1.86 3.07 10.09
CA LEU A 81 1.86 2.16 11.22
C LEU A 81 3.06 1.19 11.14
N PRO A 82 4.01 1.19 12.09
CA PRO A 82 5.14 0.28 12.04
C PRO A 82 4.72 -1.15 12.41
N ILE A 83 5.56 -2.14 12.04
CA ILE A 83 5.26 -3.57 12.24
C ILE A 83 4.93 -3.91 13.69
N GLY A 84 5.64 -3.33 14.66
CA GLY A 84 5.47 -3.66 16.08
C GLY A 84 4.18 -3.21 16.74
N TYR A 85 3.29 -2.48 16.04
CA TYR A 85 1.95 -2.16 16.57
C TYR A 85 1.03 -3.37 16.74
N ALA A 86 1.45 -4.56 16.31
CA ALA A 86 0.72 -5.79 16.53
C ALA A 86 0.79 -6.32 17.99
N TRP A 87 1.75 -5.86 18.79
CA TRP A 87 1.91 -6.20 20.20
C TRP A 87 2.07 -4.94 21.07
N ARG A 88 1.76 -5.04 22.36
CA ARG A 88 1.84 -3.91 23.31
C ARG A 88 2.77 -4.24 24.47
N GLY A 89 4.02 -3.78 24.39
CA GLY A 89 5.01 -4.04 25.44
C GLY A 89 5.40 -5.53 25.55
N ASN A 90 6.55 -5.80 26.16
CA ASN A 90 7.13 -7.14 26.32
C ASN A 90 6.98 -8.05 25.09
N SER A 91 7.77 -7.78 24.06
CA SER A 91 7.84 -8.51 22.79
C SER A 91 8.44 -9.93 22.92
N ALA A 92 8.24 -10.57 24.06
CA ALA A 92 8.63 -11.94 24.31
C ALA A 92 7.98 -12.86 23.27
N GLY A 93 8.80 -13.58 22.51
CA GLY A 93 8.38 -14.43 21.40
C GLY A 93 8.37 -13.74 20.02
N ALA A 94 8.51 -12.41 19.96
CA ALA A 94 8.70 -11.72 18.68
C ALA A 94 10.12 -11.92 18.14
N PRO A 95 10.32 -11.96 16.81
CA PRO A 95 11.65 -12.08 16.21
C PRO A 95 12.58 -10.96 16.68
N SER A 96 13.76 -11.31 17.20
CA SER A 96 14.73 -10.34 17.74
C SER A 96 15.17 -9.27 16.73
N ALA A 97 15.11 -9.58 15.43
CA ALA A 97 15.39 -8.63 14.35
C ALA A 97 14.32 -7.54 14.21
N LEU A 98 13.06 -7.83 14.58
CA LEU A 98 11.94 -6.91 14.50
C LEU A 98 11.78 -6.08 15.77
N VAL A 99 12.26 -6.57 16.91
CA VAL A 99 12.18 -5.88 18.20
C VAL A 99 13.26 -4.80 18.33
N GLY A 100 12.92 -3.68 18.95
CA GLY A 100 13.88 -2.65 19.31
C GLY A 100 13.21 -1.46 19.98
N SER A 101 13.99 -0.40 20.23
CA SER A 101 13.58 0.76 21.02
C SER A 101 12.68 1.78 20.31
N HIS A 102 12.20 1.48 19.11
CA HIS A 102 11.40 2.42 18.30
C HIS A 102 9.94 1.97 18.23
N GLY A 103 9.01 2.92 18.08
CA GLY A 103 7.57 2.61 18.05
C GLY A 103 7.07 2.00 19.36
N HIS A 104 7.37 2.65 20.50
CA HIS A 104 6.98 2.20 21.85
C HIS A 104 7.70 0.91 22.29
N ASP A 105 9.01 0.82 22.02
CA ASP A 105 9.85 -0.35 22.34
C ASP A 105 9.36 -1.67 21.71
N THR A 106 8.62 -1.56 20.61
CA THR A 106 8.09 -2.73 19.88
C THR A 106 8.88 -3.05 18.62
N THR A 107 9.52 -2.06 17.99
CA THR A 107 10.07 -2.17 16.64
C THR A 107 11.54 -1.76 16.57
N SER A 108 12.34 -2.49 15.81
CA SER A 108 13.71 -2.12 15.46
C SER A 108 13.76 -0.82 14.65
N LYS A 109 14.80 -0.02 14.85
CA LYS A 109 15.02 1.25 14.14
C LYS A 109 14.92 1.07 12.62
N TYR A 110 15.50 0.00 12.09
CA TYR A 110 15.51 -0.28 10.65
C TYR A 110 14.09 -0.44 10.08
N TYR A 111 13.31 -1.36 10.63
CA TYR A 111 11.94 -1.63 10.17
C TYR A 111 10.99 -0.47 10.47
N TYR A 112 11.22 0.26 11.56
CA TYR A 112 10.44 1.45 11.89
C TYR A 112 10.51 2.50 10.78
N TYR A 113 11.71 2.81 10.27
CA TYR A 113 11.85 3.78 9.19
C TYR A 113 11.49 3.22 7.82
N MET A 114 11.93 1.99 7.49
CA MET A 114 11.63 1.35 6.21
C MET A 114 10.13 1.32 5.91
N TRP A 115 9.32 0.88 6.88
CA TRP A 115 7.88 0.80 6.71
C TRP A 115 7.23 2.19 6.58
N ARG A 116 7.67 3.17 7.38
CA ARG A 116 7.11 4.53 7.35
C ARG A 116 7.41 5.25 6.04
N PHE A 117 8.65 5.19 5.56
CA PHE A 117 9.02 5.79 4.27
C PHE A 117 8.38 5.04 3.10
N GLY A 118 8.32 3.71 3.16
CA GLY A 118 7.62 2.90 2.17
C GLY A 118 6.15 3.28 2.04
N TRP A 119 5.47 3.49 3.17
CA TRP A 119 4.09 3.96 3.21
C TRP A 119 3.91 5.34 2.54
N VAL A 120 4.81 6.30 2.81
CA VAL A 120 4.77 7.63 2.18
C VAL A 120 4.99 7.54 0.67
N PHE A 121 5.98 6.78 0.20
CA PHE A 121 6.23 6.60 -1.23
C PHE A 121 5.07 5.91 -1.94
N TRP A 122 4.43 4.95 -1.29
CA TRP A 122 3.22 4.33 -1.80
C TRP A 122 2.09 5.36 -1.95
N PHE A 123 1.90 6.23 -0.95
CA PHE A 123 0.87 7.26 -1.00
C PHE A 123 1.13 8.31 -2.09
N ILE A 124 2.40 8.70 -2.29
CA ILE A 124 2.81 9.57 -3.40
C ILE A 124 2.50 8.89 -4.75
N ALA A 125 2.84 7.61 -4.91
CA ALA A 125 2.52 6.84 -6.11
C ALA A 125 1.01 6.83 -6.40
N PHE A 126 0.20 6.62 -5.36
CA PHE A 126 -1.25 6.63 -5.45
C PHE A 126 -1.80 7.98 -5.93
N VAL A 127 -1.30 9.10 -5.41
CA VAL A 127 -1.72 10.44 -5.86
C VAL A 127 -1.38 10.66 -7.33
N PHE A 128 -0.15 10.32 -7.75
CA PHE A 128 0.25 10.42 -9.16
C PHE A 128 -0.58 9.51 -10.07
N ALA A 129 -0.91 8.29 -9.64
CA ALA A 129 -1.76 7.38 -10.39
C ALA A 129 -3.19 7.92 -10.58
N ASN A 130 -3.76 8.55 -9.56
CA ASN A 130 -5.07 9.22 -9.68
C ASN A 130 -5.02 10.37 -10.71
N PHE A 131 -4.00 11.23 -10.65
CA PHE A 131 -3.84 12.31 -11.64
C PHE A 131 -3.55 11.79 -13.05
N ALA A 132 -2.79 10.70 -13.18
CA ALA A 132 -2.57 10.03 -14.47
C ALA A 132 -3.88 9.51 -15.06
N LEU A 133 -4.76 8.89 -14.25
CA LEU A 133 -6.05 8.39 -14.72
C LEU A 133 -6.96 9.53 -15.20
N LEU A 134 -7.09 10.59 -14.40
CA LEU A 134 -7.94 11.76 -14.70
C LEU A 134 -7.45 12.51 -15.93
N SER A 135 -6.13 12.76 -16.03
CA SER A 135 -5.54 13.38 -17.23
C SER A 135 -5.66 12.49 -18.47
N GLY A 136 -5.68 11.17 -18.30
CA GLY A 136 -5.91 10.20 -19.37
C GLY A 136 -7.23 10.39 -20.12
N LEU A 137 -8.28 10.91 -19.47
CA LEU A 137 -9.56 11.24 -20.13
C LEU A 137 -9.43 12.38 -21.15
N LEU A 138 -8.47 13.29 -20.93
CA LEU A 138 -8.20 14.46 -21.78
C LEU A 138 -7.00 14.24 -22.71
N SER A 139 -6.48 13.01 -22.80
CA SER A 139 -5.29 12.65 -23.57
C SER A 139 -5.44 12.84 -25.10
N CYS A 140 -6.63 13.18 -25.58
CA CYS A 140 -6.84 13.64 -26.96
C CYS A 140 -5.99 14.88 -27.29
N ILE A 141 -5.65 15.70 -26.28
CA ILE A 141 -4.73 16.83 -26.41
C ILE A 141 -3.30 16.30 -26.24
N ARG A 142 -2.45 16.48 -27.27
CA ARG A 142 -1.08 15.91 -27.31
C ARG A 142 -0.21 16.27 -26.09
N VAL A 143 -0.30 17.51 -25.60
CA VAL A 143 0.45 17.96 -24.42
C VAL A 143 0.00 17.20 -23.17
N ILE A 144 -1.31 16.96 -23.04
CA ILE A 144 -1.88 16.20 -21.93
C ILE A 144 -1.46 14.74 -22.02
N ALA A 145 -1.46 14.13 -23.21
CA ALA A 145 -0.97 12.76 -23.39
C ALA A 145 0.49 12.60 -22.91
N GLY A 146 1.36 13.56 -23.20
CA GLY A 146 2.73 13.59 -22.69
C GLY A 146 2.79 13.73 -21.17
N ALA A 147 1.98 14.63 -20.60
CA ALA A 147 1.89 14.82 -19.15
C ALA A 147 1.36 13.56 -18.43
N THR A 148 0.33 12.90 -18.98
CA THR A 148 -0.21 11.63 -18.45
C THR A 148 0.87 10.55 -18.41
N GLY A 149 1.68 10.43 -19.47
CA GLY A 149 2.81 9.49 -19.49
C GLY A 149 3.83 9.78 -18.38
N LEU A 150 4.16 11.05 -18.16
CA LEU A 150 5.08 11.46 -17.09
C LEU A 150 4.51 11.16 -15.69
N LEU A 151 3.22 11.42 -15.47
CA LEU A 151 2.54 11.10 -14.21
C LEU A 151 2.52 9.58 -13.95
N ALA A 152 2.28 8.77 -14.99
CA ALA A 152 2.32 7.32 -14.88
C ALA A 152 3.74 6.79 -14.58
N LEU A 153 4.77 7.38 -15.20
CA LEU A 153 6.17 7.05 -14.90
C LEU A 153 6.53 7.42 -13.45
N ALA A 154 6.14 8.61 -12.99
CA ALA A 154 6.33 9.02 -11.60
C ALA A 154 5.63 8.05 -10.64
N ALA A 155 4.36 7.70 -10.90
CA ALA A 155 3.63 6.73 -10.09
C ALA A 155 4.37 5.38 -10.00
N THR A 156 4.86 4.86 -11.13
CA THR A 156 5.59 3.59 -11.18
C THR A 156 6.91 3.66 -10.43
N PHE A 157 7.65 4.76 -10.56
CA PHE A 157 8.89 5.00 -9.84
C PHE A 157 8.67 4.99 -8.31
N TRP A 158 7.68 5.74 -7.82
CA TRP A 158 7.40 5.78 -6.39
C TRP A 158 6.86 4.46 -5.84
N LEU A 159 6.04 3.74 -6.63
CA LEU A 159 5.50 2.43 -6.23
C LEU A 159 6.61 1.37 -6.13
N THR A 160 7.54 1.35 -7.08
CA THR A 160 8.67 0.40 -7.05
C THR A 160 9.60 0.68 -5.88
N LEU A 161 9.88 1.95 -5.60
CA LEU A 161 10.61 2.36 -4.39
C LEU A 161 9.90 1.86 -3.12
N ALA A 162 8.60 2.11 -3.02
CA ALA A 162 7.79 1.66 -1.89
C ALA A 162 7.84 0.13 -1.69
N ALA A 163 7.75 -0.64 -2.77
CA ALA A 163 7.81 -2.11 -2.75
C ALA A 163 9.19 -2.65 -2.35
N CYS A 164 10.27 -1.92 -2.66
CA CYS A 164 11.62 -2.29 -2.23
C CYS A 164 11.86 -2.02 -0.73
N LEU A 165 11.22 -0.99 -0.17
CA LEU A 165 11.36 -0.63 1.25
C LEU A 165 10.49 -1.49 2.18
N MET A 166 9.30 -1.90 1.76
CA MET A 166 8.35 -2.69 2.57
C MET A 166 8.55 -4.21 2.38
N ARG A 167 9.80 -4.69 2.51
CA ARG A 167 10.12 -6.12 2.53
C ARG A 167 10.40 -6.63 3.95
#